data_AF-A0A926G879-F1
#
_entry.id   AF-A0A926G879-F1
#
_cell.length_a   1.000
_cell.length_b   1.000
_cell.length_c   1.000
_cell.angle_alpha   90.00
_cell.angle_beta   90.00
_cell.angle_gamma   90.00
#
_symmetry.space_group_name_H-M   'P 1'
#
loop_
_entity.id
_entity.type
_entity.pdbx_description
1 polymer ?
#
loop_
_entity_poly.entity_id
_entity_poly.type
_entity_poly.pdbx_seq_one_letter_code
_entity_poly.pdbx_strand_id
1 'polypeptide(L)'
;MQTPYDWVTVAIFAGLIVIFLQRSQEDSAVRDTMISYLPPAVGCAVANYLGNEEYHVFAIITVILVLAYIALVIKPYEFIKRR
;
A
#
# COMPACT_ATOMS: atom_id res chain seq x y z
N MET A 1 0.04 10.88 18.70
CA MET A 1 0.80 11.30 17.50
C MET A 1 2.15 10.57 17.36
N GLN A 2 2.31 9.37 17.94
CA GLN A 2 3.33 8.39 17.56
C GLN A 2 2.80 7.01 17.96
N THR A 3 1.83 6.50 17.22
CA THR A 3 1.39 5.11 17.40
C THR A 3 2.23 4.19 16.50
N PRO A 4 2.38 2.90 16.83
CA PRO A 4 3.01 1.94 15.91
C PRO A 4 2.33 1.91 14.53
N TYR A 5 1.03 2.22 14.47
CA TYR A 5 0.26 2.28 13.24
C TYR A 5 0.71 3.41 12.30
N ASP A 6 1.17 4.54 12.83
CA ASP A 6 1.73 5.62 12.03
C ASP A 6 2.92 5.12 11.21
N TRP A 7 3.87 4.45 11.87
CA TRP A 7 5.06 3.91 11.22
C TRP A 7 4.75 2.81 10.21
N VAL A 8 3.81 1.92 10.53
CA VAL A 8 3.39 0.83 9.63
C VAL A 8 2.71 1.38 8.38
N THR A 9 1.73 2.27 8.56
CA THR A 9 0.97 2.83 7.43
C THR A 9 1.86 3.71 6.54
N VAL A 10 2.76 4.50 7.12
CA VAL A 10 3.77 5.27 6.37
C VAL A 10 4.72 4.35 5.61
N ALA A 11 5.21 3.26 6.20
CA ALA A 11 6.09 2.32 5.49
C ALA A 11 5.40 1.67 4.29
N ILE A 12 4.13 1.25 4.45
CA ILE A 12 3.33 0.67 3.36
C ILE A 12 3.09 1.71 2.27
N PHE A 13 2.74 2.94 2.66
CA PHE A 13 2.49 4.03 1.71
C PHE A 13 3.75 4.44 0.94
N ALA A 14 4.90 4.51 1.62
CA ALA A 14 6.19 4.75 0.98
C ALA A 14 6.53 3.65 -0.02
N GLY A 15 6.29 2.37 0.34
CA GLY A 15 6.45 1.25 -0.57
C GLY A 15 5.58 1.36 -1.83
N LEU A 16 4.30 1.76 -1.67
CA LEU A 16 3.39 2.04 -2.79
C LEU A 16 3.91 3.13 -3.72
N ILE A 17 4.41 4.24 -3.15
CA ILE A 17 4.98 5.35 -3.95
C ILE A 17 6.19 4.85 -4.75
N VAL A 18 7.08 4.07 -4.13
CA VAL A 18 8.24 3.52 -4.84
C VAL A 18 7.81 2.64 -6.00
N ILE A 19 6.84 1.74 -5.80
CA ILE A 19 6.31 0.88 -6.88
C ILE A 19 5.68 1.74 -7.99
N PHE A 20 4.89 2.75 -7.62
CA PHE A 20 4.26 3.66 -8.58
C PHE A 20 5.30 4.40 -9.42
N LEU A 21 6.32 4.99 -8.78
CA LEU A 21 7.40 5.71 -9.46
C LEU A 21 8.18 4.78 -10.39
N GLN A 22 8.46 3.55 -9.96
CA GLN A 22 9.13 2.55 -10.80
C GLN A 22 8.31 2.23 -12.05
N ARG A 23 6.99 2.01 -11.89
CA ARG A 23 6.08 1.67 -13.01
C ARG A 23 5.70 2.85 -13.90
N SER A 24 5.90 4.07 -13.42
CA SER A 24 5.71 5.30 -14.19
C SER A 24 6.84 5.56 -15.20
N GLN A 25 7.96 4.83 -15.11
CA GLN A 25 9.05 4.95 -16.08
C GLN A 25 8.69 4.29 -17.42
N GLU A 26 9.11 4.91 -18.53
CA GLU A 26 8.74 4.51 -19.90
C GLU A 26 9.07 3.05 -20.24
N ASP A 27 10.09 2.46 -19.61
CA ASP A 27 10.53 1.08 -19.83
C ASP A 27 9.71 0.02 -19.06
N SER A 28 8.66 0.43 -18.36
CA SER A 28 7.84 -0.48 -17.57
C SER A 28 6.86 -1.26 -18.44
N ALA A 29 7.10 -2.56 -18.57
CA ALA A 29 6.23 -3.48 -19.31
C ALA A 29 4.82 -3.65 -18.72
N VAL A 30 4.58 -3.15 -17.49
CA VAL A 30 3.28 -3.14 -16.81
C VAL A 30 2.91 -1.68 -16.53
N ARG A 31 1.99 -1.14 -17.33
CA ARG A 31 1.39 0.18 -17.10
C ARG A 31 0.14 0.02 -16.26
N ASP A 32 0.25 0.33 -14.97
CA ASP A 32 -0.92 0.45 -14.12
C ASP A 32 -1.58 1.82 -14.31
N THR A 33 -2.90 1.84 -14.22
CA THR A 33 -3.63 3.10 -14.11
C THR A 33 -3.39 3.71 -12.73
N MET A 34 -3.14 5.01 -12.65
CA MET A 34 -2.91 5.74 -11.38
C MET A 34 -4.04 5.52 -10.35
N ILE A 35 -5.27 5.30 -10.82
CA ILE A 35 -6.45 5.03 -9.97
C ILE A 35 -6.27 3.75 -9.13
N SER A 36 -5.50 2.76 -9.59
CA SER A 36 -5.24 1.52 -8.84
C SER A 36 -4.46 1.75 -7.54
N TYR A 37 -3.77 2.88 -7.41
CA TYR A 37 -3.02 3.25 -6.21
C TYR A 37 -3.86 4.02 -5.18
N LEU A 38 -5.04 4.49 -5.57
CA LEU A 38 -5.92 5.27 -4.71
C LEU A 38 -6.62 4.43 -3.61
N PRO A 39 -7.15 3.22 -3.90
CA PRO A 39 -7.70 2.35 -2.85
C PRO A 39 -6.71 1.99 -1.73
N PRO A 40 -5.46 1.55 -2.01
CA PRO A 40 -4.52 1.22 -0.95
C PRO A 40 -4.01 2.47 -0.22
N ALA A 41 -3.95 3.62 -0.88
CA ALA A 41 -3.68 4.92 -0.25
C ALA A 41 -4.73 5.30 0.79
N VAL A 42 -6.01 5.25 0.40
CA VAL A 42 -7.14 5.51 1.31
C VAL A 42 -7.18 4.48 2.43
N GLY A 43 -6.91 3.21 2.12
CA GLY A 43 -6.83 2.15 3.12
C GLY A 43 -5.75 2.39 4.19
N CYS A 44 -4.58 2.91 3.82
CA CYS A 44 -3.54 3.30 4.78
C CYS A 44 -4.00 4.44 5.70
N ALA A 45 -4.68 5.45 5.15
CA ALA A 45 -5.22 6.56 5.93
C ALA A 45 -6.30 6.10 6.92
N VAL A 46 -7.20 5.22 6.46
CA VAL A 46 -8.25 4.62 7.29
C VAL A 46 -7.63 3.75 8.39
N ALA A 47 -6.66 2.89 8.06
CA ALA A 47 -5.97 2.06 9.05
C ALA A 47 -5.26 2.89 10.12
N ASN A 48 -4.65 4.01 9.74
CA ASN A 48 -4.01 4.93 10.67
C ASN A 48 -5.04 5.54 11.63
N TYR A 49 -6.13 6.10 11.08
CA TYR A 49 -7.20 6.69 11.88
C TYR A 49 -7.79 5.69 12.90
N LEU A 50 -8.14 4.48 12.46
CA LEU A 50 -8.65 3.44 13.37
C LEU A 50 -7.61 3.04 14.43
N GLY A 51 -6.33 2.98 14.07
CA GLY A 51 -5.25 2.62 14.99
C GLY A 51 -5.02 3.68 16.06
N ASN A 52 -5.20 4.96 15.72
CA ASN A 52 -5.07 6.08 16.66
C ASN A 52 -6.30 6.23 17.59
N GLU A 53 -7.46 5.69 17.20
CA GLU A 53 -8.69 5.61 18.01
C GLU A 53 -8.78 4.31 18.85
N GLU A 54 -7.66 3.59 19.04
CA GLU A 54 -7.55 2.32 19.79
C GLU A 54 -8.39 1.13 19.26
N TYR A 55 -8.97 1.25 18.06
CA TYR A 55 -9.62 0.15 17.35
C TYR A 55 -8.60 -0.78 16.70
N HIS A 56 -7.75 -1.42 17.50
CA HIS A 56 -6.61 -2.22 17.06
C HIS A 56 -6.98 -3.36 16.09
N VAL A 57 -8.07 -4.08 16.37
CA VAL A 57 -8.58 -5.16 15.50
C VAL A 57 -8.99 -4.59 14.14
N PHE A 58 -9.72 -3.47 14.19
CA PHE A 58 -10.02 -2.53 13.10
C PHE A 58 -8.85 -2.29 12.16
N ALA A 59 -7.82 -1.68 12.73
CA ALA A 59 -6.63 -1.23 12.03
C ALA A 59 -5.88 -2.41 11.38
N ILE A 60 -5.70 -3.51 12.10
CA ILE A 60 -4.98 -4.69 11.60
C ILE A 60 -5.69 -5.30 10.39
N ILE A 61 -7.02 -5.44 10.46
CA ILE A 61 -7.81 -5.97 9.33
C ILE A 61 -7.64 -5.07 8.11
N THR A 62 -7.75 -3.75 8.27
CA THR A 62 -7.56 -2.81 7.16
C THR A 62 -6.16 -2.89 6.57
N VAL A 63 -5.11 -2.99 7.40
CA VAL A 63 -3.72 -3.17 6.92
C VAL A 63 -3.59 -4.45 6.11
N ILE A 64 -4.13 -5.58 6.60
CA ILE A 64 -4.09 -6.86 5.89
C ILE A 64 -4.81 -6.76 4.54
N LEU A 65 -5.98 -6.10 4.49
CA LEU A 65 -6.72 -5.91 3.25
C LEU A 65 -5.94 -5.05 2.25
N VAL A 66 -5.27 -3.98 2.71
CA VAL A 66 -4.40 -3.17 1.86
C VAL A 66 -3.24 -4.00 1.31
N LEU A 67 -2.56 -4.78 2.15
CA LEU A 67 -1.46 -5.65 1.71
C LEU A 67 -1.93 -6.72 0.72
N ALA A 68 -3.11 -7.32 0.96
CA ALA A 68 -3.71 -8.29 0.04
C ALA A 68 -4.06 -7.64 -1.30
N TYR A 69 -4.61 -6.43 -1.30
CA TYR A 69 -4.88 -5.66 -2.53
C TYR A 69 -3.59 -5.39 -3.31
N ILE A 70 -2.53 -4.94 -2.62
CA ILE A 70 -1.22 -4.70 -3.23
C ILE A 70 -0.68 -5.99 -3.87
N ALA A 71 -0.75 -7.11 -3.16
CA ALA A 71 -0.27 -8.39 -3.65
C ALA A 71 -1.07 -8.92 -4.85
N LEU A 72 -2.41 -8.77 -4.85
CA LEU A 72 -3.28 -9.35 -5.88
C LEU A 72 -3.48 -8.45 -7.10
N VAL A 73 -3.59 -7.13 -6.89
CA VAL A 73 -3.89 -6.15 -7.95
C VAL A 73 -2.61 -5.55 -8.51
N ILE A 74 -1.77 -4.98 -7.64
CA ILE A 74 -0.50 -4.37 -8.09
C ILE A 74 0.50 -5.47 -8.45
N LYS A 75 0.54 -6.58 -7.72
CA LYS A 75 1.47 -7.71 -7.97
C LYS A 75 2.92 -7.24 -8.06
N PRO A 76 3.50 -6.66 -7.00
CA PRO A 76 4.87 -6.15 -7.02
C PRO A 76 5.92 -7.24 -7.33
N TYR A 77 5.61 -8.52 -7.06
CA TYR A 77 6.50 -9.65 -7.30
C TYR A 77 6.67 -10.03 -8.78
N GLU A 78 5.81 -9.57 -9.69
CA GLU A 78 6.00 -9.77 -11.14
C GLU A 78 7.33 -9.15 -11.61
N PHE A 79 7.82 -8.13 -10.88
CA PHE A 79 9.17 -7.60 -11.07
C PHE A 79 10.27 -8.62 -10.71
N ILE A 80 10.13 -9.35 -9.60
CA ILE A 80 11.14 -10.32 -9.12
C ILE A 80 11.25 -11.52 -10.06
N LYS A 81 10.15 -11.94 -10.68
CA LYS A 81 10.10 -13.11 -11.56
C LYS A 81 10.79 -12.91 -12.92
N ARG A 82 11.17 -11.67 -13.26
CA ARG A 82 11.81 -11.33 -14.56
C ARG A 82 13.34 -11.22 -14.51
N ARG A 83 14.00 -11.58 -13.40
CA ARG A 83 15.46 -11.75 -13.36
C ARG A 83 15.88 -13.19 -13.64
#